data_AF-A0A9D7T338-F1
#
_entry.id   AF-A0A9D7T338-F1
#
_cell.length_a   1.000
_cell.length_b   1.000
_cell.length_c   1.000
_cell.angle_alpha   90.00
_cell.angle_beta   90.00
_cell.angle_gamma   90.00
#
_symmetry.space_group_name_H-M   'P 1'
#
loop_
_entity.id
_entity.type
_entity.pdbx_description
1 polymer ?
#
loop_
_entity_poly.entity_id
_entity_poly.type
_entity_poly.pdbx_seq_one_letter_code
_entity_poly.pdbx_strand_id
1 'polypeptide(L)'
;MLMIASFAAAQTKYVIVSADTSKVFSVKAGSTASSIPVQAWDYTATTNQQWTLQDAGNGSYYIRNVASGKALDLSSAMRGSTVNVRTFRQGAARQQWLINDQGNGFMEIANILTKMKLEASWTPLDNGTPIRQMLDLGGGGTVGWILVPVSNTPPTCSSVTNDGFIQVLDRYYFVYTNDVQNAVRLVYRTWNDVEGPQNAVISYGWYDTNLRCWAGPIDLYDGVEGLYITEVWGMATDGTLHWLGESTVFTVKPTPATALPPRHGGPVEVLP
;
A
#
# COMPACT_ATOMS: atom_id res chain seq x y z
N MET A 1 13.33 17.33 -11.39
CA MET A 1 12.70 17.26 -12.73
C MET A 1 11.44 16.44 -12.56
N LEU A 2 10.26 17.01 -12.84
CA LEU A 2 8.99 16.29 -12.74
C LEU A 2 8.98 15.21 -13.84
N MET A 3 9.01 13.93 -13.48
CA MET A 3 8.88 12.86 -14.48
C MET A 3 7.39 12.69 -14.77
N ILE A 4 7.00 12.92 -16.02
CA ILE A 4 5.63 12.70 -16.47
C ILE A 4 5.49 11.22 -16.79
N ALA A 5 4.62 10.52 -16.06
CA ALA A 5 4.25 9.16 -16.41
C ALA A 5 3.54 9.13 -17.77
N SER A 6 4.04 8.33 -18.71
CA SER A 6 3.34 8.00 -19.95
C SER A 6 2.38 6.84 -19.68
N PHE A 7 1.08 7.12 -19.62
CA PHE A 7 0.07 6.07 -19.46
C PHE A 7 -0.23 5.40 -20.81
N ALA A 8 -0.59 4.12 -20.76
CA ALA A 8 -0.97 3.35 -21.94
C ALA A 8 -2.19 3.95 -22.68
N ALA A 9 -2.50 3.38 -23.86
CA ALA A 9 -3.52 3.84 -24.80
C ALA A 9 -4.85 4.32 -24.16
N ALA A 10 -5.55 5.21 -24.86
CA ALA A 10 -6.86 5.69 -24.43
C ALA A 10 -7.76 4.52 -23.97
N GLN A 11 -8.36 4.64 -22.78
CA GLN A 11 -9.23 3.66 -22.11
C GLN A 11 -8.58 2.58 -21.24
N THR A 12 -7.25 2.56 -21.05
CA THR A 12 -6.67 1.69 -20.01
C THR A 12 -7.30 1.99 -18.66
N LYS A 13 -7.76 0.92 -18.00
CA LYS A 13 -8.32 0.97 -16.65
C LYS A 13 -7.19 0.70 -15.66
N TYR A 14 -7.26 1.35 -14.51
CA TYR A 14 -6.30 1.24 -13.44
C TYR A 14 -7.03 1.03 -12.11
N VAL A 15 -6.39 0.29 -11.23
CA VAL A 15 -6.65 0.34 -9.79
C VAL A 15 -5.63 1.30 -9.19
N ILE A 16 -6.11 2.30 -8.45
CA ILE A 16 -5.25 3.27 -7.77
C ILE A 16 -5.09 2.79 -6.32
N VAL A 17 -3.93 2.21 -6.02
CA VAL A 17 -3.60 1.53 -4.76
C VAL A 17 -2.78 2.46 -3.89
N SER A 18 -3.13 2.58 -2.62
CA SER A 18 -2.29 3.23 -1.61
C SER A 18 -1.05 2.38 -1.37
N ALA A 19 0.13 2.96 -1.57
CA ALA A 19 1.41 2.31 -1.29
C ALA A 19 1.53 1.93 0.20
N ASP A 20 0.94 2.71 1.09
CA ASP A 20 1.07 2.52 2.54
C ASP A 20 0.11 1.46 3.10
N THR A 21 -1.04 1.25 2.46
CA THR A 21 -2.15 0.49 3.07
C THR A 21 -2.71 -0.63 2.22
N SER A 22 -2.30 -0.73 0.95
CA SER A 22 -2.90 -1.64 -0.05
C SER A 22 -4.39 -1.42 -0.33
N LYS A 23 -5.02 -0.40 0.25
CA LYS A 23 -6.40 -0.01 -0.07
C LYS A 23 -6.45 0.79 -1.35
N VAL A 24 -7.63 0.83 -1.96
CA VAL A 24 -7.81 1.43 -3.29
C VAL A 24 -8.78 2.59 -3.25
N PHE A 25 -8.70 3.46 -4.26
CA PHE A 25 -9.76 4.44 -4.53
C PHE A 25 -11.08 3.73 -4.83
N SER A 26 -12.07 3.92 -3.96
CA SER A 26 -13.38 3.30 -4.07
C SER A 26 -14.48 4.34 -4.02
N VAL A 27 -15.41 4.31 -4.98
CA VAL A 27 -16.65 5.09 -4.88
C VAL A 27 -17.56 4.42 -3.84
N LYS A 28 -17.95 5.19 -2.82
CA LYS A 28 -18.71 4.68 -1.67
C LYS A 28 -19.98 3.94 -2.10
N ALA A 29 -20.16 2.74 -1.54
CA ALA A 29 -21.30 1.84 -1.80
C ALA A 29 -21.50 1.46 -3.28
N GLY A 30 -20.50 1.64 -4.14
CA GLY A 30 -20.62 1.37 -5.58
C GLY A 30 -21.62 2.28 -6.30
N SER A 31 -22.04 3.38 -5.69
CA SER A 31 -23.07 4.26 -6.26
C SER A 31 -22.60 4.93 -7.55
N THR A 32 -23.51 5.02 -8.52
CA THR A 32 -23.27 5.72 -9.80
C THR A 32 -23.80 7.14 -9.82
N ALA A 33 -24.38 7.61 -8.71
CA ALA A 33 -24.88 8.97 -8.54
C ALA A 33 -23.74 10.01 -8.51
N SER A 34 -24.08 11.28 -8.68
CA SER A 34 -23.12 12.38 -8.59
C SER A 34 -22.91 12.81 -7.15
N SER A 35 -21.75 13.43 -6.87
CA SER A 35 -21.32 13.91 -5.55
C SER A 35 -21.13 12.79 -4.51
N ILE A 36 -20.84 11.56 -4.95
CA ILE A 36 -20.58 10.44 -4.06
C ILE A 36 -19.11 10.48 -3.60
N PRO A 37 -18.83 10.37 -2.28
CA PRO A 37 -17.45 10.36 -1.77
C PRO A 37 -16.61 9.24 -2.36
N VAL A 38 -15.32 9.54 -2.58
CA VAL A 38 -14.29 8.53 -2.81
C VAL A 38 -13.56 8.27 -1.49
N GLN A 39 -13.39 7.00 -1.17
CA GLN A 39 -12.82 6.51 0.08
C GLN A 39 -11.76 5.44 -0.21
N ALA A 40 -10.82 5.25 0.72
CA ALA A 40 -9.99 4.07 0.73
C ALA A 40 -10.84 2.86 1.17
N TRP A 41 -10.75 1.78 0.41
CA TRP A 41 -11.44 0.53 0.70
C TRP A 41 -10.59 -0.65 0.26
N ASP A 42 -10.80 -1.81 0.86
CA ASP A 42 -10.19 -3.05 0.38
C ASP A 42 -10.58 -3.32 -1.07
N TYR A 43 -9.68 -3.91 -1.83
CA TYR A 43 -9.99 -4.25 -3.20
C TYR A 43 -10.97 -5.42 -3.27
N THR A 44 -12.03 -5.27 -4.06
CA THR A 44 -13.11 -6.24 -4.25
C THR A 44 -13.30 -6.61 -5.72
N ALA A 45 -12.36 -6.26 -6.60
CA ALA A 45 -12.41 -6.50 -8.05
C ALA A 45 -13.67 -5.92 -8.74
N THR A 46 -14.26 -4.87 -8.18
CA THR A 46 -15.47 -4.23 -8.70
C THR A 46 -15.17 -2.96 -9.49
N THR A 47 -16.02 -2.64 -10.47
CA THR A 47 -15.81 -1.50 -11.37
C THR A 47 -15.89 -0.13 -10.69
N ASN A 48 -16.45 -0.03 -9.48
CA ASN A 48 -16.44 1.21 -8.68
C ASN A 48 -15.06 1.51 -8.07
N GLN A 49 -14.12 0.57 -8.14
CA GLN A 49 -12.72 0.70 -7.72
C GLN A 49 -11.74 0.79 -8.91
N GLN A 50 -12.26 0.81 -10.14
CA GLN A 50 -11.48 0.92 -11.36
C GLN A 50 -11.64 2.32 -11.95
N TRP A 51 -10.56 2.85 -12.50
CA TRP A 51 -10.47 4.22 -12.98
C TRP A 51 -9.80 4.28 -14.35
N THR A 52 -10.23 5.17 -15.21
CA THR A 52 -9.55 5.47 -16.47
C THR A 52 -8.85 6.82 -16.35
N LEU A 53 -7.71 6.93 -17.02
CA LEU A 53 -6.98 8.19 -17.14
C LEU A 53 -7.19 8.73 -18.55
N GLN A 54 -7.82 9.89 -18.64
CA GLN A 54 -8.03 10.59 -19.90
C GLN A 54 -7.15 11.84 -19.92
N ASP A 55 -6.27 11.97 -20.90
CA ASP A 55 -5.42 13.14 -21.06
C ASP A 55 -6.26 14.43 -21.12
N ALA A 56 -5.87 15.41 -20.30
CA ALA A 56 -6.46 16.74 -20.23
C ALA A 56 -5.55 17.82 -20.84
N GLY A 57 -4.37 17.42 -21.35
CA GLY A 57 -3.31 18.30 -21.83
C GLY A 57 -2.40 18.78 -20.70
N ASN A 58 -1.24 19.32 -21.10
CA ASN A 58 -0.26 19.93 -20.19
C ASN A 58 0.18 19.02 -19.03
N GLY A 59 0.27 17.70 -19.27
CA GLY A 59 0.67 16.72 -18.27
C GLY A 59 -0.38 16.47 -17.18
N SER A 60 -1.64 16.84 -17.41
CA SER A 60 -2.76 16.61 -16.50
C SER A 60 -3.77 15.61 -17.07
N TYR A 61 -4.54 14.98 -16.19
CA TYR A 61 -5.49 13.93 -16.52
C TYR A 61 -6.84 14.16 -15.85
N TYR A 62 -7.91 13.74 -16.52
CA TYR A 62 -9.17 13.42 -15.87
C TYR A 62 -9.13 11.97 -15.39
N ILE A 63 -9.40 11.76 -14.11
CA ILE A 63 -9.49 10.42 -13.51
C ILE A 63 -10.97 10.05 -13.45
N ARG A 64 -11.42 9.08 -14.25
CA ARG A 64 -12.85 8.76 -14.42
C ARG A 64 -13.18 7.36 -13.91
N ASN A 65 -14.15 7.27 -13.03
CA ASN A 65 -14.61 6.00 -12.47
C ASN A 65 -15.27 5.13 -13.55
N VAL A 66 -14.90 3.85 -13.61
CA VAL A 66 -15.38 2.92 -14.63
C VAL A 66 -16.87 2.60 -14.47
N ALA A 67 -17.36 2.41 -13.25
CA ALA A 67 -18.78 2.06 -13.01
C ALA A 67 -19.74 3.18 -13.41
N SER A 68 -19.39 4.44 -13.15
CA SER A 68 -20.31 5.59 -13.29
C SER A 68 -19.99 6.53 -14.45
N GLY A 69 -18.80 6.42 -15.04
CA GLY A 69 -18.27 7.35 -16.06
C GLY A 69 -17.96 8.76 -15.53
N LYS A 70 -18.15 9.00 -14.23
CA LYS A 70 -17.97 10.28 -13.55
C LYS A 70 -16.51 10.55 -13.22
N ALA A 71 -16.15 11.82 -13.15
CA ALA A 71 -14.77 12.25 -12.87
C ALA A 71 -14.54 12.43 -11.37
N LEU A 72 -13.32 12.11 -10.93
CA LEU A 72 -12.79 12.50 -9.63
C LEU A 72 -12.75 14.02 -9.55
N ASP A 73 -13.43 14.57 -8.56
CA ASP A 73 -13.70 16.00 -8.42
C ASP A 73 -13.33 16.45 -7.01
N LEU A 74 -12.51 17.50 -6.94
CA LEU A 74 -12.11 18.12 -5.70
C LEU A 74 -13.26 18.97 -5.11
N SER A 75 -13.71 18.63 -3.91
CA SER A 75 -14.89 19.25 -3.28
C SER A 75 -14.74 20.77 -3.07
N SER A 76 -13.57 21.22 -2.63
CA SER A 76 -13.18 22.63 -2.49
C SER A 76 -11.66 22.80 -2.59
N ALA A 77 -11.18 24.01 -2.86
CA ALA A 77 -9.75 24.29 -3.04
C ALA A 77 -9.06 24.65 -1.71
N MET A 78 -9.23 23.82 -0.67
CA MET A 78 -8.66 24.04 0.67
C MET A 78 -7.88 22.83 1.16
N ARG A 79 -6.89 23.04 2.04
CA ARG A 79 -6.21 21.94 2.73
C ARG A 79 -7.24 21.09 3.48
N GLY A 80 -7.16 19.77 3.32
CA GLY A 80 -8.09 18.80 3.92
C GLY A 80 -9.36 18.53 3.12
N SER A 81 -9.60 19.22 2.00
CA SER A 81 -10.75 18.95 1.15
C SER A 81 -10.72 17.52 0.60
N THR A 82 -11.89 16.87 0.63
CA THR A 82 -12.07 15.51 0.12
C THR A 82 -12.37 15.51 -1.38
N VAL A 83 -12.30 14.32 -1.97
CA VAL A 83 -12.73 14.07 -3.35
C VAL A 83 -14.03 13.29 -3.42
N ASN A 84 -14.80 13.56 -4.46
CA ASN A 84 -16.01 12.81 -4.81
C ASN A 84 -16.01 12.50 -6.31
N VAL A 85 -16.97 11.69 -6.76
CA VAL A 85 -17.25 11.55 -8.18
C VAL A 85 -18.37 12.50 -8.59
N ARG A 86 -18.17 13.28 -9.65
CA ARG A 86 -19.18 14.17 -10.23
C ARG A 86 -19.26 14.02 -11.73
N THR A 87 -20.39 14.48 -12.30
CA THR A 87 -20.56 14.55 -13.75
C THR A 87 -19.32 15.18 -14.39
N PHE A 88 -18.73 14.46 -15.33
CA PHE A 88 -17.55 14.89 -16.05
C PHE A 88 -17.82 16.21 -16.78
N ARG A 89 -16.90 17.16 -16.63
CA ARG A 89 -16.92 18.45 -17.32
C ARG A 89 -15.53 18.74 -17.86
N GLN A 90 -15.38 18.71 -19.17
CA GLN A 90 -14.14 19.10 -19.83
C GLN A 90 -13.79 20.56 -19.48
N GLY A 91 -12.52 20.80 -19.16
CA GLY A 91 -12.01 22.10 -18.73
C GLY A 91 -12.21 22.41 -17.25
N ALA A 92 -12.92 21.57 -16.48
CA ALA A 92 -13.11 21.80 -15.05
C ALA A 92 -11.81 21.51 -14.29
N ALA A 93 -11.14 22.56 -13.80
CA ALA A 93 -9.86 22.44 -13.12
C ALA A 93 -9.91 21.61 -11.81
N ARG A 94 -11.07 21.56 -11.14
CA ARG A 94 -11.31 20.67 -9.98
C ARG A 94 -11.33 19.17 -10.36
N GLN A 95 -11.42 18.85 -11.64
CA GLN A 95 -11.42 17.48 -12.19
C GLN A 95 -10.12 17.14 -12.94
N GLN A 96 -9.16 18.06 -12.97
CA GLN A 96 -7.86 17.86 -13.60
C GLN A 96 -6.80 17.59 -12.53
N TRP A 97 -6.04 16.51 -12.75
CA TRP A 97 -5.10 15.96 -11.80
C TRP A 97 -3.73 15.80 -12.46
N LEU A 98 -2.69 16.33 -11.80
CA LEU A 98 -1.31 15.98 -12.10
C LEU A 98 -1.03 14.61 -11.52
N ILE A 99 -0.38 13.74 -12.30
CA ILE A 99 0.12 12.45 -11.83
C ILE A 99 1.63 12.48 -12.02
N ASN A 100 2.36 12.54 -10.91
CA ASN A 100 3.81 12.71 -10.89
C ASN A 100 4.48 11.43 -10.43
N ASP A 101 5.26 10.82 -11.33
CA ASP A 101 6.08 9.64 -11.01
C ASP A 101 7.32 10.09 -10.24
N GLN A 102 7.55 9.47 -9.08
CA GLN A 102 8.74 9.73 -8.26
C GLN A 102 9.98 8.97 -8.75
N GLY A 103 9.86 8.20 -9.84
CA GLY A 103 10.96 7.43 -10.44
C GLY A 103 11.23 6.09 -9.75
N ASN A 104 10.24 5.58 -9.00
CA ASN A 104 10.29 4.30 -8.29
C ASN A 104 8.94 3.54 -8.36
N GLY A 105 8.09 3.88 -9.34
CA GLY A 105 6.74 3.31 -9.49
C GLY A 105 5.69 3.94 -8.57
N PHE A 106 6.08 4.88 -7.70
CA PHE A 106 5.18 5.63 -6.84
C PHE A 106 4.72 6.90 -7.54
N MET A 107 3.41 7.15 -7.45
CA MET A 107 2.75 8.30 -8.04
C MET A 107 2.22 9.22 -6.95
N GLU A 108 2.47 10.52 -7.11
CA GLU A 108 1.70 11.55 -6.43
C GLU A 108 0.56 12.00 -7.34
N ILE A 109 -0.65 12.10 -6.80
CA ILE A 109 -1.83 12.60 -7.54
C ILE A 109 -2.22 13.93 -6.92
N ALA A 110 -2.12 15.04 -7.65
CA ALA A 110 -2.39 16.37 -7.14
C ALA A 110 -3.40 17.13 -8.01
N ASN A 111 -4.26 17.94 -7.41
CA ASN A 111 -5.16 18.77 -8.21
C ASN A 111 -4.39 19.92 -8.88
N ILE A 112 -4.76 20.29 -10.11
CA ILE A 112 -4.03 21.36 -10.82
C ILE A 112 -4.19 22.75 -10.20
N LEU A 113 -5.26 23.02 -9.42
CA LEU A 113 -5.54 24.31 -8.81
C LEU A 113 -4.68 24.56 -7.58
N THR A 114 -4.65 23.58 -6.69
CA THR A 114 -4.02 23.70 -5.37
C THR A 114 -2.59 23.20 -5.39
N LYS A 115 -2.23 22.32 -6.35
CA LYS A 115 -0.99 21.54 -6.36
C LYS A 115 -0.81 20.70 -5.10
N MET A 116 -1.89 20.43 -4.37
CA MET A 116 -1.86 19.58 -3.19
C MET A 116 -2.14 18.13 -3.59
N LYS A 117 -1.35 17.19 -3.08
CA LYS A 117 -1.47 15.75 -3.32
C LYS A 117 -2.56 15.12 -2.48
N LEU A 118 -3.20 14.12 -3.07
CA LEU A 118 -4.18 13.25 -2.44
C LEU A 118 -3.50 12.27 -1.48
N GLU A 119 -4.10 12.13 -0.32
CA GLU A 119 -3.74 11.19 0.73
C GLU A 119 -4.96 10.45 1.28
N ALA A 120 -4.72 9.27 1.85
CA ALA A 120 -5.63 8.64 2.80
C ALA A 120 -5.06 8.89 4.21
N SER A 121 -5.82 9.61 5.05
CA SER A 121 -5.39 10.13 6.37
C SER A 121 -4.73 9.12 7.32
N TRP A 122 -3.84 9.62 8.20
CA TRP A 122 -3.03 8.92 9.21
C TRP A 122 -3.75 8.42 10.50
N THR A 123 -4.96 7.86 10.40
CA THR A 123 -5.61 7.18 11.54
C THR A 123 -6.30 5.90 11.03
N PRO A 124 -6.32 4.82 11.82
CA PRO A 124 -6.06 3.46 11.35
C PRO A 124 -6.85 3.12 10.09
N LEU A 125 -6.11 2.85 9.01
CA LEU A 125 -6.22 1.75 8.03
C LEU A 125 -7.61 1.10 7.77
N ASP A 126 -8.69 1.83 7.96
CA ASP A 126 -10.05 1.29 7.93
C ASP A 126 -10.73 1.59 6.60
N ASN A 127 -11.55 0.63 6.20
CA ASN A 127 -12.48 0.80 5.10
C ASN A 127 -13.40 2.00 5.37
N GLY A 128 -13.40 2.95 4.43
CA GLY A 128 -14.20 4.17 4.52
C GLY A 128 -13.37 5.43 4.82
N THR A 129 -12.06 5.29 5.01
CA THR A 129 -11.16 6.43 5.19
C THR A 129 -11.29 7.40 4.00
N PRO A 130 -11.59 8.70 4.23
CA PRO A 130 -11.71 9.65 3.13
C PRO A 130 -10.39 9.88 2.40
N ILE A 131 -10.47 10.00 1.07
CA ILE A 131 -9.38 10.52 0.26
C ILE A 131 -9.45 12.05 0.25
N ARG A 132 -8.36 12.73 0.60
CA ARG A 132 -8.31 14.19 0.77
C ARG A 132 -7.00 14.78 0.26
N GLN A 133 -7.00 16.06 -0.10
CA GLN A 133 -5.75 16.78 -0.39
C GLN A 133 -5.14 17.34 0.90
N MET A 134 -3.82 17.31 1.06
CA MET A 134 -3.20 17.80 2.31
C MET A 134 -1.81 18.44 2.16
N LEU A 135 -0.90 17.75 1.49
CA LEU A 135 0.49 18.16 1.33
C LEU A 135 0.71 18.71 -0.07
N ASP A 136 1.72 19.54 -0.24
CA ASP A 136 2.07 20.06 -1.57
C ASP A 136 2.76 18.97 -2.41
N LEU A 137 2.57 19.02 -3.72
CA LEU A 137 3.22 18.13 -4.70
C LEU A 137 4.75 18.26 -4.59
N GLY A 138 5.46 17.14 -4.48
CA GLY A 138 6.91 17.12 -4.28
C GLY A 138 7.37 17.58 -2.88
N GLY A 139 6.45 17.90 -1.98
CA GLY A 139 6.75 18.18 -0.57
C GLY A 139 7.01 16.89 0.24
N GLY A 140 7.66 17.05 1.40
CA GLY A 140 7.94 15.94 2.33
C GLY A 140 6.68 15.26 2.87
N GLY A 141 6.82 14.03 3.36
CA GLY A 141 5.72 13.16 3.78
C GLY A 141 5.35 12.13 2.71
N THR A 142 5.42 10.85 3.07
CA THR A 142 5.09 9.72 2.20
C THR A 142 3.59 9.48 2.24
N VAL A 143 2.89 9.98 1.22
CA VAL A 143 1.59 9.41 0.82
C VAL A 143 1.57 9.35 -0.69
N GLY A 144 1.30 8.17 -1.22
CA GLY A 144 1.12 8.05 -2.66
C GLY A 144 0.75 6.66 -3.13
N TRP A 145 0.74 6.56 -4.45
CA TRP A 145 -0.17 5.70 -5.14
C TRP A 145 0.56 4.82 -6.14
N ILE A 146 0.20 3.55 -6.20
CA ILE A 146 0.61 2.63 -7.25
C ILE A 146 -0.57 2.51 -8.21
N LEU A 147 -0.31 2.73 -9.49
CA LEU A 147 -1.32 2.59 -10.54
C LEU A 147 -1.16 1.23 -11.19
N VAL A 148 -2.03 0.29 -10.83
CA VAL A 148 -2.01 -1.08 -11.35
C VAL A 148 -2.94 -1.17 -12.56
N PRO A 149 -2.45 -1.45 -13.77
CA PRO A 149 -3.31 -1.59 -14.93
C PRO A 149 -4.21 -2.83 -14.78
N VAL A 150 -5.50 -2.66 -15.03
CA VAL A 150 -6.44 -3.77 -15.09
C VAL A 150 -6.15 -4.56 -16.36
N SER A 151 -5.64 -5.77 -16.18
CA SER A 151 -5.22 -6.65 -17.27
C SER A 151 -5.35 -8.12 -16.86
N ASN A 152 -5.18 -9.01 -17.83
CA ASN A 152 -5.09 -10.45 -17.60
C ASN A 152 -3.64 -10.91 -17.38
N THR A 153 -2.69 -9.98 -17.28
CA THR A 153 -1.30 -10.31 -17.02
C THR A 153 -1.15 -10.69 -15.54
N PRO A 154 -0.66 -11.90 -15.23
CA PRO A 154 -0.50 -12.31 -13.83
C PRO A 154 0.48 -11.41 -13.07
N PRO A 155 0.30 -11.29 -11.75
CA PRO A 155 1.30 -10.74 -10.83
C PRO A 155 2.66 -11.44 -11.00
N THR A 156 3.74 -10.67 -10.93
CA THR A 156 5.12 -11.18 -10.96
C THR A 156 6.00 -10.37 -10.01
N CYS A 157 7.17 -10.91 -9.65
CA CYS A 157 8.23 -10.22 -8.93
C CYS A 157 9.60 -10.73 -9.40
N SER A 158 10.67 -9.99 -9.12
CA SER A 158 12.05 -10.44 -9.43
C SER A 158 12.61 -11.38 -8.36
N SER A 159 12.22 -11.19 -7.11
CA SER A 159 12.65 -12.04 -5.99
C SER A 159 11.74 -11.88 -4.77
N VAL A 160 11.68 -12.92 -3.95
CA VAL A 160 11.21 -12.89 -2.57
C VAL A 160 12.41 -13.15 -1.67
N THR A 161 12.71 -12.24 -0.74
CA THR A 161 13.89 -12.32 0.13
C THR A 161 13.56 -11.99 1.57
N ASN A 162 14.38 -12.48 2.49
CA ASN A 162 14.40 -12.11 3.91
C ASN A 162 15.67 -11.29 4.20
N ASP A 163 15.86 -10.20 3.45
CA ASP A 163 17.08 -9.39 3.54
C ASP A 163 17.12 -8.55 4.82
N GLY A 164 17.44 -9.21 5.94
CA GLY A 164 17.98 -8.54 7.11
C GLY A 164 16.97 -8.21 8.22
N PHE A 165 17.48 -8.38 9.43
CA PHE A 165 16.81 -8.38 10.71
C PHE A 165 16.49 -6.95 11.18
N ILE A 166 15.21 -6.59 11.29
CA ILE A 166 14.79 -5.53 12.21
C ILE A 166 13.92 -6.20 13.26
N GLN A 167 14.57 -6.70 14.31
CA GLN A 167 13.91 -7.16 15.51
C GLN A 167 13.29 -5.95 16.23
N VAL A 168 12.14 -5.51 15.74
CA VAL A 168 11.30 -4.57 16.47
C VAL A 168 10.69 -5.39 17.61
N LEU A 169 11.23 -5.21 18.83
CA LEU A 169 10.69 -5.77 20.07
C LEU A 169 10.64 -7.32 20.12
N ASP A 170 11.61 -8.02 19.54
CA ASP A 170 11.73 -9.50 19.57
C ASP A 170 10.59 -10.29 18.89
N ARG A 171 9.73 -9.65 18.08
CA ARG A 171 8.49 -10.28 17.59
C ARG A 171 8.35 -10.44 16.07
N TYR A 172 8.94 -9.56 15.26
CA TYR A 172 8.66 -9.53 13.81
C TYR A 172 9.88 -9.78 12.93
N TYR A 173 9.67 -10.54 11.85
CA TYR A 173 10.54 -10.57 10.67
C TYR A 173 9.85 -9.91 9.49
N PHE A 174 10.64 -9.50 8.50
CA PHE A 174 10.12 -8.97 7.23
C PHE A 174 10.52 -9.88 6.08
N VAL A 175 9.55 -10.14 5.20
CA VAL A 175 9.80 -10.69 3.87
C VAL A 175 9.58 -9.57 2.88
N TYR A 176 10.58 -9.34 2.05
CA TYR A 176 10.60 -8.36 1.00
C TYR A 176 10.30 -9.02 -0.34
N THR A 177 9.49 -8.36 -1.16
CA THR A 177 9.16 -8.78 -2.52
C THR A 177 9.54 -7.67 -3.49
N ASN A 178 10.54 -7.93 -4.33
CA ASN A 178 11.19 -6.94 -5.17
C ASN A 178 10.58 -6.89 -6.58
N ASP A 179 10.58 -5.70 -7.18
CA ASP A 179 10.11 -5.43 -8.54
C ASP A 179 8.73 -6.01 -8.88
N VAL A 180 7.79 -5.89 -7.94
CA VAL A 180 6.44 -6.42 -8.08
C VAL A 180 5.69 -5.70 -9.21
N GLN A 181 5.11 -6.47 -10.11
CA GLN A 181 4.27 -5.98 -11.20
C GLN A 181 2.89 -6.61 -11.17
N ASN A 182 1.89 -5.87 -11.67
CA ASN A 182 0.51 -6.33 -11.87
C ASN A 182 -0.23 -6.85 -10.62
N ALA A 183 0.28 -6.55 -9.43
CA ALA A 183 -0.36 -6.91 -8.17
C ALA A 183 -1.06 -5.69 -7.54
N VAL A 184 -2.33 -5.85 -7.19
CA VAL A 184 -3.08 -4.86 -6.41
C VAL A 184 -2.64 -4.88 -4.95
N ARG A 185 -2.27 -6.05 -4.44
CA ARG A 185 -1.82 -6.28 -3.07
C ARG A 185 -1.01 -7.56 -2.99
N LEU A 186 -0.14 -7.64 -1.99
CA LEU A 186 0.51 -8.89 -1.59
C LEU A 186 -0.08 -9.50 -0.32
N VAL A 187 -0.10 -10.83 -0.29
CA VAL A 187 -0.50 -11.66 0.85
C VAL A 187 0.69 -12.52 1.25
N TYR A 188 1.06 -12.44 2.53
CA TYR A 188 2.14 -13.22 3.11
C TYR A 188 1.49 -14.26 4.00
N ARG A 189 1.66 -15.54 3.65
CA ARG A 189 1.16 -16.67 4.43
C ARG A 189 2.34 -17.36 5.08
N THR A 190 2.39 -17.34 6.41
CA THR A 190 3.55 -17.83 7.15
C THR A 190 3.17 -18.92 8.13
N TRP A 191 3.91 -20.02 8.12
CA TRP A 191 3.77 -21.11 9.10
C TRP A 191 5.14 -21.61 9.53
N ASN A 192 5.21 -22.35 10.63
CA ASN A 192 6.41 -23.07 11.02
C ASN A 192 6.36 -24.52 10.51
N ASP A 193 7.53 -25.12 10.27
CA ASP A 193 7.70 -26.49 9.76
C ASP A 193 7.10 -27.58 10.67
N VAL A 194 6.90 -27.28 11.96
CA VAL A 194 6.28 -28.19 12.94
C VAL A 194 4.76 -28.28 12.78
N GLU A 195 4.09 -27.15 12.63
CA GLU A 195 2.63 -27.04 12.56
C GLU A 195 2.10 -27.13 11.12
N GLY A 196 2.94 -26.80 10.14
CA GLY A 196 2.61 -26.84 8.73
C GLY A 196 1.65 -25.71 8.28
N PRO A 197 1.31 -25.66 6.98
CA PRO A 197 0.61 -24.53 6.36
C PRO A 197 -0.84 -24.35 6.83
N GLN A 198 -1.41 -25.31 7.55
CA GLN A 198 -2.80 -25.25 8.03
C GLN A 198 -3.00 -24.18 9.12
N ASN A 199 -1.92 -23.80 9.82
CA ASN A 199 -1.93 -22.78 10.86
C ASN A 199 -1.23 -21.49 10.40
N ALA A 200 -1.30 -21.20 9.10
CA ALA A 200 -0.62 -20.04 8.55
C ALA A 200 -1.19 -18.71 9.09
N VAL A 201 -0.31 -17.84 9.59
CA VAL A 201 -0.60 -16.42 9.83
C VAL A 201 -0.69 -15.72 8.48
N ILE A 202 -1.73 -14.92 8.29
CA ILE A 202 -1.93 -14.15 7.07
C ILE A 202 -1.67 -12.68 7.36
N SER A 203 -0.62 -12.16 6.74
CA SER A 203 -0.25 -10.75 6.77
C SER A 203 -0.45 -10.09 5.41
N TYR A 204 -0.65 -8.78 5.43
CA TYR A 204 -0.89 -7.96 4.26
C TYR A 204 0.34 -7.08 4.03
N GLY A 205 0.82 -7.03 2.80
CA GLY A 205 1.97 -6.19 2.48
C GLY A 205 1.64 -4.70 2.45
N TRP A 206 2.66 -3.89 2.71
CA TRP A 206 2.72 -2.51 2.26
C TRP A 206 3.92 -2.33 1.33
N TYR A 207 3.98 -1.21 0.64
CA TYR A 207 5.14 -0.82 -0.14
C TYR A 207 6.10 -0.01 0.73
N ASP A 208 7.28 -0.55 0.99
CA ASP A 208 8.37 0.17 1.63
C ASP A 208 8.94 1.18 0.64
N THR A 209 8.70 2.46 0.91
CA THR A 209 9.14 3.55 0.04
C THR A 209 10.65 3.81 0.08
N ASN A 210 11.34 3.42 1.15
CA ASN A 210 12.79 3.55 1.28
C ASN A 210 13.49 2.45 0.48
N LEU A 211 13.01 1.22 0.61
CA LEU A 211 13.58 0.05 -0.05
C LEU A 211 13.00 -0.20 -1.44
N ARG A 212 11.93 0.51 -1.82
CA ARG A 212 11.23 0.41 -3.12
C ARG A 212 10.77 -1.01 -3.43
N CYS A 213 10.27 -1.70 -2.42
CA CYS A 213 9.79 -3.06 -2.51
C CYS A 213 8.55 -3.24 -1.65
N TRP A 214 7.83 -4.33 -1.84
CA TRP A 214 6.77 -4.70 -0.91
C TRP A 214 7.37 -5.40 0.30
N ALA A 215 6.86 -5.09 1.49
CA ALA A 215 7.26 -5.72 2.74
C ALA A 215 6.02 -6.28 3.45
N GLY A 216 6.15 -7.50 3.98
CA GLY A 216 5.13 -8.15 4.81
C GLY A 216 5.71 -8.50 6.19
N PRO A 217 5.03 -8.14 7.29
CA PRO A 217 5.46 -8.54 8.62
C PRO A 217 5.11 -10.01 8.84
N ILE A 218 6.06 -10.74 9.41
CA ILE A 218 5.85 -12.07 9.96
C ILE A 218 5.75 -11.90 11.46
N ASP A 219 4.57 -12.14 12.03
CA ASP A 219 4.42 -12.33 13.46
C ASP A 219 4.91 -13.74 13.81
N LEU A 220 6.00 -13.82 14.54
CA LEU A 220 6.48 -15.09 15.05
C LEU A 220 5.69 -15.41 16.31
N TYR A 221 4.88 -16.46 16.26
CA TYR A 221 4.17 -16.97 17.44
C TYR A 221 5.12 -17.09 18.64
N ASP A 222 4.71 -16.50 19.77
CA ASP A 222 5.52 -16.32 20.98
C ASP A 222 6.26 -17.62 21.40
N GLY A 223 7.54 -17.75 21.01
CA GLY A 223 8.51 -18.67 21.63
C GLY A 223 8.69 -20.07 21.01
N VAL A 224 8.15 -20.35 19.82
CA VAL A 224 8.41 -21.61 19.11
C VAL A 224 9.63 -21.46 18.20
N GLU A 225 10.71 -22.16 18.55
CA GLU A 225 11.92 -22.33 17.72
C GLU A 225 11.63 -23.25 16.54
N GLY A 226 12.08 -22.89 15.36
CA GLY A 226 11.84 -23.67 14.15
C GLY A 226 12.08 -22.91 12.85
N LEU A 227 11.87 -23.61 11.73
CA LEU A 227 11.92 -23.01 10.41
C LEU A 227 10.55 -22.42 10.06
N TYR A 228 10.51 -21.11 9.87
CA TYR A 228 9.32 -20.40 9.39
C TYR A 228 9.39 -20.27 7.87
N ILE A 229 8.33 -20.70 7.20
CA ILE A 229 8.18 -20.64 5.75
C ILE A 229 7.11 -19.61 5.44
N THR A 230 7.42 -18.67 4.56
CA THR A 230 6.49 -17.64 4.09
C THR A 230 6.30 -17.77 2.60
N GLU A 231 5.09 -18.09 2.18
CA GLU A 231 4.66 -17.94 0.79
C GLU A 231 4.14 -16.53 0.55
N VAL A 232 4.53 -15.97 -0.60
CA VAL A 232 4.05 -14.68 -1.07
C VAL A 232 3.13 -14.87 -2.25
N TRP A 233 1.94 -14.28 -2.15
CA TRP A 233 0.90 -14.34 -3.18
C TRP A 233 0.52 -12.92 -3.62
N GLY A 234 0.51 -12.67 -4.92
CA GLY A 234 0.03 -11.42 -5.52
C GLY A 234 -1.44 -11.51 -5.90
N MET A 235 -2.24 -10.52 -5.49
CA MET A 235 -3.63 -10.40 -5.95
C MET A 235 -3.68 -9.65 -7.28
N ALA A 236 -4.17 -10.31 -8.32
CA ALA A 236 -4.42 -9.72 -9.63
C ALA A 236 -5.65 -8.80 -9.62
N THR A 237 -5.83 -8.03 -10.70
CA THR A 237 -6.96 -7.10 -10.84
C THR A 237 -8.32 -7.78 -11.07
N ASP A 238 -8.36 -9.09 -11.27
CA ASP A 238 -9.59 -9.89 -11.26
C ASP A 238 -9.92 -10.46 -9.87
N GLY A 239 -9.07 -10.21 -8.88
CA GLY A 239 -9.21 -10.70 -7.51
C GLY A 239 -8.59 -12.08 -7.26
N THR A 240 -8.01 -12.74 -8.26
CA THR A 240 -7.34 -14.03 -8.09
C THR A 240 -5.95 -13.87 -7.45
N LEU A 241 -5.53 -14.87 -6.69
CA LEU A 241 -4.20 -14.92 -6.07
C LEU A 241 -3.25 -15.78 -6.92
N HIS A 242 -2.05 -15.26 -7.15
CA HIS A 242 -0.97 -15.91 -7.90
C HIS A 242 0.24 -16.08 -7.02
N TRP A 243 0.84 -17.26 -7.01
CA TRP A 243 2.06 -17.51 -6.26
C TRP A 243 3.23 -16.74 -6.87
N LEU A 244 3.99 -16.04 -6.04
CA LEU A 244 5.13 -15.22 -6.46
C LEU A 244 6.47 -15.83 -6.04
N GLY A 245 6.48 -16.54 -4.92
CA GLY A 245 7.69 -17.11 -4.37
C GLY A 245 7.52 -17.51 -2.92
N GLU A 246 8.60 -18.01 -2.34
CA GLU A 246 8.70 -18.34 -0.93
C GLU A 246 10.01 -17.81 -0.35
N SER A 247 10.03 -17.62 0.97
CA SER A 247 11.23 -17.33 1.74
C SER A 247 11.15 -18.05 3.07
N THR A 248 12.31 -18.39 3.64
CA THR A 248 12.39 -19.12 4.91
C THR A 248 13.25 -18.39 5.92
N VAL A 249 12.81 -18.31 7.18
CA VAL A 249 13.54 -17.74 8.30
C VAL A 249 13.66 -18.78 9.40
N PHE A 250 14.87 -19.01 9.91
CA PHE A 250 15.07 -19.85 11.09
C PHE A 250 15.10 -18.97 12.35
N THR A 251 14.25 -19.25 13.32
CA THR A 251 14.26 -18.55 14.60
C THR A 251 14.88 -19.44 15.66
N VAL A 252 15.85 -18.91 16.40
CA VAL A 252 16.35 -19.52 17.62
C VAL A 252 15.65 -18.87 18.80
N LYS A 253 15.22 -19.65 19.80
CA LYS A 253 14.75 -19.07 21.06
C LYS A 253 15.91 -18.25 21.64
N PRO A 254 15.72 -17.00 22.08
CA PRO A 254 16.77 -16.32 22.82
C PRO A 254 17.12 -17.21 24.01
N THR A 255 18.39 -17.61 24.11
CA THR A 255 18.90 -18.30 25.29
C THR A 255 18.42 -17.48 26.49
N PRO A 256 17.76 -18.06 27.51
CA PRO A 256 17.52 -17.33 28.74
C PRO A 256 18.87 -16.74 29.09
N ALA A 257 18.97 -15.41 29.16
CA ALA A 257 20.22 -14.75 29.50
C ALA A 257 20.77 -15.54 30.68
N THR A 258 21.91 -16.21 30.50
CA THR A 258 22.57 -16.95 31.57
C THR A 258 22.53 -16.01 32.74
N ALA A 259 21.83 -16.41 33.80
CA ALA A 259 21.65 -15.62 35.00
C ALA A 259 22.98 -14.91 35.24
N LEU A 260 22.98 -13.57 35.16
CA LEU A 260 24.17 -12.79 35.50
C LEU A 260 24.71 -13.41 36.79
N PRO A 261 26.00 -13.76 36.86
CA PRO A 261 26.54 -14.44 38.03
C PRO A 261 26.14 -13.61 39.26
N PRO A 262 25.78 -14.26 40.38
CA PRO A 262 25.32 -13.55 41.56
C PRO A 262 26.33 -12.43 41.85
N ARG A 263 25.86 -11.19 41.97
CA ARG A 263 26.72 -10.07 42.38
C ARG A 263 27.46 -10.53 43.63
N HIS A 264 28.75 -10.78 43.49
CA HIS A 264 29.61 -11.11 44.61
C HIS A 264 29.46 -10.00 45.65
N GLY A 265 29.19 -10.41 46.88
CA GLY A 265 29.02 -9.52 48.01
C GLY A 265 30.20 -8.57 48.16
N GLY A 266 29.88 -7.30 48.31
CA GLY A 266 30.71 -6.26 48.90
C GLY A 266 29.90 -5.56 49.99
N PRO A 267 30.54 -5.05 51.05
CA PRO A 267 29.97 -5.02 52.39
C PRO A 267 28.86 -3.98 52.58
N VAL A 268 27.95 -4.33 53.48
CA VAL A 268 26.98 -3.43 54.10
C VAL A 268 27.73 -2.43 54.98
N GLU A 269 27.57 -1.15 54.71
CA GLU A 269 27.80 -0.07 55.68
C GLU A 269 26.47 0.60 55.98
N VAL A 270 26.02 0.47 57.22
CA VAL A 270 24.97 1.31 57.81
C VAL A 270 25.65 2.15 58.86
N LEU A 271 25.65 3.48 58.72
CA LEU A 271 25.88 4.45 59.80
C LEU A 271 25.35 5.83 59.38
N PRO A 272 24.98 6.70 60.33
CA PRO A 272 24.11 6.54 61.49
C PRO A 272 22.68 7.05 61.23
#